data_AF-A0A7C5WCG2-F1
#
_entry.id   AF-A0A7C5WCG2-F1
#
_cell.length_a   1.000
_cell.length_b   1.000
_cell.length_c   1.000
_cell.angle_alpha   90.00
_cell.angle_beta   90.00
_cell.angle_gamma   90.00
#
_symmetry.space_group_name_H-M   'P 1'
#
loop_
_entity.id
_entity.type
_entity.pdbx_description
1 polymer ?
#
loop_
_entity_poly.entity_id
_entity_poly.type
_entity_poly.pdbx_seq_one_letter_code
_entity_poly.pdbx_strand_id
1 'polypeptide(L)'
;MVSSDHLGPDEEGQLMATVTTEGKKGLITKTVQIRTNDPERPLVILRLRANVIDPFHRGVTNARAIFSAPCSRCHVEKGLGKSGAALYQADCLLCHRRGRSGGSISEMKRLSRKDLESIIKYGKPDTMMPGFSFEIGGPLTERQISSLVRYIKGR
;
A
#
# COMPACT_ATOMS: atom_id res chain seq x y z
N MET A 1 20.08 14.75 -3.06
CA MET A 1 20.52 16.16 -3.11
C MET A 1 21.77 16.22 -3.97
N VAL A 2 21.88 17.24 -4.81
CA VAL A 2 23.11 17.52 -5.58
C VAL A 2 24.02 18.37 -4.70
N SER A 3 25.33 18.17 -4.76
CA SER A 3 26.30 18.96 -3.99
C SER A 3 26.41 20.41 -4.47
N SER A 4 26.06 20.68 -5.74
CA SER A 4 25.98 22.01 -6.34
C SER A 4 24.98 21.98 -7.51
N ASP A 5 24.30 23.10 -7.78
CA ASP A 5 23.48 23.32 -8.98
C ASP A 5 24.26 23.97 -10.13
N HIS A 6 25.52 24.33 -9.89
CA HIS A 6 26.47 24.85 -10.89
C HIS A 6 27.81 24.13 -10.78
N LEU A 7 28.37 23.72 -11.91
CA LEU A 7 29.72 23.15 -12.01
C LEU A 7 30.47 23.92 -13.09
N GLY A 8 31.65 24.43 -12.75
CA GLY A 8 32.59 25.00 -13.71
C GLY A 8 33.19 23.94 -14.64
N PRO A 9 33.91 24.36 -15.69
CA PRO A 9 34.70 23.44 -16.49
C PRO A 9 35.65 22.61 -15.60
N ASP A 10 35.67 21.30 -15.83
CA ASP A 10 36.47 20.32 -15.07
C ASP A 10 36.14 20.18 -13.57
N GLU A 11 35.05 20.79 -13.10
CA GLU A 11 34.58 20.66 -11.73
C GLU A 11 33.70 19.40 -11.55
N GLU A 12 33.91 18.68 -10.45
CA GLU A 12 33.13 17.48 -10.12
C GLU A 12 32.04 17.79 -9.09
N GLY A 13 30.85 17.23 -9.30
CA GLY A 13 29.73 17.28 -8.36
C GLY A 13 29.29 15.89 -7.92
N GLN A 14 28.76 15.79 -6.70
CA GLN A 14 28.16 14.57 -6.17
C GLN A 14 26.64 14.62 -6.22
N LEU A 15 26.04 13.50 -6.64
CA LEU A 15 24.60 13.28 -6.64
C LEU A 15 24.24 12.20 -5.63
N MET A 16 23.71 12.60 -4.47
CA MET A 16 23.20 11.65 -3.50
C MET A 16 21.73 11.32 -3.81
N ALA A 17 21.47 10.06 -4.15
CA ALA A 17 20.12 9.53 -4.37
C ALA A 17 19.77 8.49 -3.31
N THR A 18 18.64 8.69 -2.62
CA THR A 18 18.11 7.73 -1.64
C THR A 18 16.94 6.98 -2.24
N VAL A 19 16.95 5.65 -2.14
CA VAL A 19 15.83 4.81 -2.58
C VAL A 19 15.21 4.12 -1.38
N THR A 20 13.99 4.53 -1.03
CA THR A 20 13.16 3.79 -0.06
C THR A 20 12.74 2.45 -0.65
N THR A 21 12.92 1.37 0.11
CA THR A 21 12.48 0.01 -0.22
C THR A 21 11.14 -0.33 0.44
N GLU A 22 10.60 0.55 1.28
CA GLU A 22 9.32 0.35 1.96
C GLU A 22 8.18 0.10 0.94
N GLY A 23 7.40 -0.95 1.17
CA GLY A 23 6.31 -1.37 0.29
C GLY A 23 6.75 -1.93 -1.08
N LYS A 24 8.05 -2.16 -1.31
CA LYS A 24 8.59 -2.72 -2.55
C LYS A 24 9.13 -4.13 -2.32
N LYS A 25 9.12 -4.94 -3.39
CA LYS A 25 9.72 -6.27 -3.43
C LYS A 25 10.14 -6.63 -4.84
N GLY A 26 11.11 -7.53 -4.97
CA GLY A 26 11.65 -7.97 -6.25
C GLY A 26 12.48 -6.89 -6.95
N LEU A 27 12.70 -7.07 -8.25
CA LEU A 27 13.52 -6.16 -9.03
C LEU A 27 12.86 -4.78 -9.14
N ILE A 28 13.53 -3.76 -8.62
CA ILE A 28 13.17 -2.36 -8.80
C ILE A 28 14.18 -1.70 -9.72
N THR A 29 13.68 -0.81 -10.58
CA THR A 29 14.51 0.10 -11.37
C THR A 29 14.10 1.53 -11.05
N LYS A 30 15.07 2.37 -10.74
CA LYS A 30 14.90 3.81 -10.54
C LYS A 30 15.81 4.57 -11.46
N THR A 31 15.32 5.73 -11.88
CA THR A 31 16.00 6.56 -12.87
C THR A 31 16.22 7.93 -12.27
N VAL A 32 17.44 8.43 -12.38
CA VAL A 32 17.77 9.83 -12.13
C VAL A 32 18.05 10.45 -13.48
N GLN A 33 17.28 11.47 -13.83
CA GLN A 33 17.48 12.26 -15.05
C GLN A 33 18.24 13.52 -14.68
N ILE A 34 19.37 13.75 -15.34
CA ILE A 34 20.24 14.90 -15.14
C ILE A 34 20.17 15.70 -16.43
N ARG A 35 19.70 16.94 -16.34
CA ARG A 35 19.70 17.87 -17.46
C ARG A 35 20.87 18.83 -17.29
N THR A 36 21.62 19.05 -18.35
CA THR A 36 22.82 19.89 -18.36
C THR A 36 22.73 20.91 -19.48
N ASN A 37 23.62 21.90 -19.46
CA ASN A 37 23.87 22.84 -20.54
C ASN A 37 25.00 22.37 -21.49
N ASP A 38 25.48 21.13 -21.35
CA ASP A 38 26.41 20.51 -22.28
C ASP A 38 25.70 20.31 -23.64
N PRO A 39 26.19 20.91 -24.74
CA PRO A 39 25.54 20.82 -26.04
C PRO A 39 25.59 19.42 -26.64
N GLU A 40 26.56 18.59 -26.26
CA GLU A 40 26.69 17.21 -26.75
C GLU A 40 25.90 16.22 -25.89
N ARG A 41 25.83 16.46 -24.57
CA ARG A 41 25.14 15.58 -23.60
C ARG A 41 24.13 16.33 -22.72
N PRO A 42 23.07 16.92 -23.31
CA PRO A 42 22.10 17.75 -22.58
C PRO A 42 21.22 16.96 -21.60
N LEU A 43 21.19 15.62 -21.74
CA LEU A 43 20.42 14.73 -20.86
C LEU A 43 21.24 13.46 -20.57
N VAL A 44 21.57 13.26 -19.30
CA VAL A 44 22.19 12.03 -18.79
C VAL A 44 21.17 11.27 -17.94
N ILE A 45 21.03 9.97 -18.19
CA ILE A 45 20.06 9.11 -17.50
C ILE A 45 20.81 8.03 -16.71
N LEU A 46 20.81 8.15 -15.39
CA LEU A 46 21.36 7.13 -14.50
C LEU A 46 20.26 6.14 -14.11
N ARG A 47 20.52 4.84 -14.25
CA ARG A 47 19.60 3.76 -13.88
C ARG A 47 20.15 2.96 -12.69
N LEU A 48 19.44 3.01 -11.58
CA LEU A 48 19.67 2.14 -10.43
C LEU A 48 18.78 0.90 -10.55
N ARG A 49 19.40 -0.28 -10.53
CA ARG A 49 18.69 -1.56 -10.44
C ARG A 49 19.03 -2.23 -9.12
N ALA A 50 18.02 -2.69 -8.39
CA ALA A 50 18.20 -3.41 -7.14
C ALA A 50 17.13 -4.49 -6.98
N ASN A 51 17.47 -5.61 -6.37
CA ASN A 51 16.49 -6.63 -5.99
C ASN A 51 16.11 -6.43 -4.52
N VAL A 52 14.88 -6.00 -4.26
CA VAL A 52 14.39 -5.78 -2.89
C VAL A 52 13.92 -7.11 -2.32
N ILE A 53 14.58 -7.55 -1.26
CA ILE A 53 14.20 -8.74 -0.50
C ILE A 53 13.12 -8.34 0.50
N ASP A 54 11.99 -9.04 0.45
CA ASP A 54 10.85 -8.85 1.34
C ASP A 54 10.92 -9.91 2.45
N PRO A 55 11.29 -9.54 3.69
CA PRO A 55 11.37 -10.48 4.80
C PRO A 55 10.02 -10.76 5.45
N PHE A 56 8.97 -9.97 5.15
CA PHE A 56 7.71 -10.00 5.91
C PHE A 56 6.66 -10.93 5.32
N HIS A 57 6.57 -11.04 3.99
CA HIS A 57 5.45 -11.73 3.33
C HIS A 57 5.75 -13.19 2.95
N ARG A 58 6.84 -13.78 3.43
CA ARG A 58 7.17 -15.19 3.20
C ARG A 58 6.60 -16.05 4.31
N GLY A 59 5.81 -17.08 3.97
CA GLY A 59 5.31 -18.06 4.93
C GLY A 59 4.22 -17.55 5.89
N VAL A 60 3.56 -16.44 5.58
CA VAL A 60 2.46 -15.92 6.41
C VAL A 60 1.21 -16.78 6.22
N THR A 61 0.82 -17.51 7.27
CA THR A 61 -0.37 -18.38 7.28
C THR A 61 -1.52 -17.81 8.10
N ASN A 62 -1.25 -16.87 9.01
CA ASN A 62 -2.26 -16.27 9.87
C ASN A 62 -2.78 -14.94 9.28
N ALA A 63 -4.04 -14.93 8.84
CA ALA A 63 -4.69 -13.73 8.30
C ALA A 63 -4.72 -12.54 9.29
N ARG A 64 -4.77 -12.81 10.60
CA ARG A 64 -4.84 -11.78 11.65
C ARG A 64 -3.50 -11.12 11.93
N ALA A 65 -2.40 -11.65 11.40
CA ALA A 65 -1.07 -11.05 11.58
C ALA A 65 -1.02 -9.60 11.09
N ILE A 66 -1.90 -9.21 10.15
CA ILE A 66 -1.99 -7.85 9.62
C ILE A 66 -2.42 -6.79 10.65
N PHE A 67 -2.96 -7.21 11.81
CA PHE A 67 -3.37 -6.30 12.89
C PHE A 67 -2.26 -5.99 13.89
N SER A 68 -1.15 -6.72 13.85
CA SER A 68 -0.05 -6.59 14.80
C SER A 68 1.18 -5.96 14.16
N ALA A 69 2.00 -5.29 14.97
CA ALA A 69 3.28 -4.76 14.51
C ALA A 69 4.24 -5.91 14.11
N PRO A 70 5.07 -5.72 13.06
CA PRO A 70 5.18 -4.53 12.22
C PRO A 70 4.18 -4.47 11.05
N CYS A 71 3.36 -5.50 10.84
CA CYS A 71 2.46 -5.64 9.69
C CYS A 71 1.37 -4.55 9.67
N SER A 72 0.86 -4.16 10.84
CA SER A 72 -0.20 -3.16 11.00
C SER A 72 0.08 -1.84 10.31
N ARG A 73 1.35 -1.38 10.32
CA ARG A 73 1.82 -0.13 9.72
C ARG A 73 1.41 0.06 8.27
N CYS A 74 1.45 -1.02 7.49
CA CYS A 74 1.09 -0.99 6.08
C CYS A 74 -0.34 -1.43 5.81
N HIS A 75 -0.91 -2.28 6.67
CA HIS A 75 -2.18 -2.96 6.41
C HIS A 75 -3.41 -2.29 7.02
N VAL A 76 -3.29 -1.68 8.21
CA VAL A 76 -4.47 -1.16 8.95
C VAL A 76 -4.26 0.20 9.65
N GLU A 77 -3.01 0.63 9.86
CA GLU A 77 -2.77 1.88 10.58
C GLU A 77 -3.16 3.12 9.76
N LYS A 78 -3.16 3.01 8.43
CA LYS A 78 -3.53 4.12 7.54
C LYS A 78 -5.01 4.49 7.63
N GLY A 79 -5.86 3.57 8.08
CA GLY A 79 -7.29 3.77 8.29
C GLY A 79 -7.66 4.23 9.69
N LEU A 80 -6.71 4.38 10.63
CA LEU A 80 -7.01 4.81 11.99
C LEU A 80 -7.77 6.14 11.99
N GLY A 81 -8.88 6.17 12.72
CA GLY A 81 -9.80 7.32 12.79
C GLY A 81 -10.61 7.60 11.51
N LYS A 82 -10.43 6.84 10.43
CA LYS A 82 -11.16 7.02 9.17
C LYS A 82 -12.46 6.23 9.16
N SER A 83 -13.34 6.59 8.22
CA SER A 83 -14.62 5.92 7.96
C SER A 83 -14.97 5.97 6.46
N GLY A 84 -15.92 5.13 6.04
CA GLY A 84 -16.46 5.09 4.68
C GLY A 84 -15.38 4.93 3.60
N ALA A 85 -15.43 5.79 2.59
CA ALA A 85 -14.49 5.78 1.47
C ALA A 85 -13.04 5.94 1.93
N ALA A 86 -12.77 6.83 2.89
CA ALA A 86 -11.42 7.11 3.35
C ALA A 86 -10.78 5.91 4.06
N LEU A 87 -11.57 5.16 4.84
CA LEU A 87 -11.13 3.91 5.47
C LEU A 87 -10.91 2.82 4.41
N TYR A 88 -11.86 2.64 3.49
CA TYR A 88 -11.76 1.63 2.44
C TYR A 88 -10.52 1.82 1.57
N GLN A 89 -10.24 3.07 1.16
CA GLN A 89 -9.08 3.41 0.35
C GLN A 89 -7.76 3.21 1.09
N ALA A 90 -7.74 3.47 2.41
CA ALA A 90 -6.54 3.36 3.22
C ALA A 90 -6.10 1.90 3.42
N ASP A 91 -7.04 1.01 3.76
CA ASP A 91 -6.71 -0.33 4.27
C ASP A 91 -7.27 -1.46 3.41
N CYS A 92 -8.51 -1.34 2.92
CA CYS A 92 -9.18 -2.41 2.19
C CYS A 92 -8.69 -2.53 0.74
N LEU A 93 -8.38 -1.39 0.11
CA LEU A 93 -8.04 -1.32 -1.31
C LEU A 93 -6.73 -2.05 -1.66
N LEU A 94 -5.83 -2.25 -0.69
CA LEU A 94 -4.61 -3.04 -0.90
C LEU A 94 -4.91 -4.45 -1.41
N CYS A 95 -5.99 -5.06 -0.91
CA CYS A 95 -6.44 -6.40 -1.28
C CYS A 95 -7.59 -6.39 -2.28
N HIS A 96 -8.48 -5.39 -2.25
CA HIS A 96 -9.71 -5.35 -3.05
C HIS A 96 -9.61 -4.60 -4.39
N ARG A 97 -8.43 -4.08 -4.76
CA ARG A 97 -8.21 -3.50 -6.10
C ARG A 97 -8.07 -4.58 -7.17
N ARG A 98 -8.33 -4.21 -8.42
CA ARG A 98 -8.18 -5.10 -9.59
C ARG A 98 -6.80 -5.79 -9.60
N GLY A 99 -6.81 -7.10 -9.83
CA GLY A 99 -5.59 -7.94 -9.89
C GLY A 99 -5.01 -8.33 -8.53
N ARG A 100 -5.77 -8.16 -7.44
CA ARG A 100 -5.42 -8.63 -6.10
C ARG A 100 -6.39 -9.72 -5.65
N SER A 101 -6.11 -10.30 -4.48
CA SER A 101 -6.80 -11.49 -3.97
C SER A 101 -8.23 -11.22 -3.48
N GLY A 102 -8.56 -9.98 -3.14
CA GLY A 102 -9.91 -9.59 -2.71
C GLY A 102 -10.83 -9.31 -3.90
N GLY A 103 -12.11 -9.65 -3.75
CA GLY A 103 -13.13 -9.32 -4.74
C GLY A 103 -13.28 -7.82 -4.95
N SER A 104 -13.58 -7.40 -6.17
CA SER A 104 -13.78 -5.99 -6.53
C SER A 104 -14.99 -5.39 -5.81
N ILE A 105 -15.04 -4.05 -5.74
CA ILE A 105 -16.19 -3.34 -5.17
C ILE A 105 -17.51 -3.69 -5.90
N SER A 106 -17.45 -3.94 -7.21
CA SER A 106 -18.61 -4.33 -8.02
C SER A 106 -19.14 -5.71 -7.64
N GLU A 107 -18.27 -6.65 -7.29
CA GLU A 107 -18.66 -7.97 -6.78
C GLU A 107 -19.24 -7.86 -5.37
N MET A 108 -18.59 -7.11 -4.49
CA MET A 108 -19.07 -6.90 -3.10
C MET A 108 -20.42 -6.19 -3.04
N LYS A 109 -20.73 -5.31 -4.00
CA LYS A 109 -22.04 -4.66 -4.13
C LYS A 109 -23.20 -5.64 -4.29
N ARG A 110 -22.95 -6.83 -4.86
CA ARG A 110 -23.96 -7.88 -5.09
C ARG A 110 -24.34 -8.62 -3.81
N LEU A 111 -23.49 -8.61 -2.79
CA LEU A 111 -23.79 -9.23 -1.49
C LEU A 111 -24.95 -8.51 -0.81
N SER A 112 -25.73 -9.23 -0.01
CA SER A 112 -26.72 -8.61 0.87
C SER A 112 -26.01 -7.70 1.88
N ARG A 113 -26.71 -6.70 2.43
CA ARG A 113 -26.12 -5.81 3.43
C ARG A 113 -25.63 -6.60 4.66
N LYS A 114 -26.41 -7.61 5.07
CA LYS A 114 -26.11 -8.49 6.20
C LYS A 114 -24.87 -9.35 5.95
N ASP A 115 -24.76 -9.94 4.75
CA ASP A 115 -23.60 -10.78 4.43
C ASP A 115 -22.32 -9.96 4.33
N LEU A 116 -22.38 -8.78 3.68
CA LEU A 116 -21.24 -7.88 3.60
C LEU A 116 -20.77 -7.44 4.99
N GLU A 117 -21.70 -7.08 5.87
CA GLU A 117 -21.40 -6.72 7.25
C GLU A 117 -20.79 -7.89 8.03
N SER A 118 -21.37 -9.09 7.91
CA SER A 118 -20.86 -10.31 8.55
C SER A 118 -19.44 -10.65 8.10
N ILE A 119 -19.17 -10.57 6.79
CA ILE A 119 -17.84 -10.83 6.22
C ILE A 119 -16.81 -9.79 6.72
N ILE A 120 -17.17 -8.51 6.82
CA ILE A 120 -16.26 -7.49 7.37
C ILE A 120 -16.00 -7.74 8.86
N LYS A 121 -17.03 -8.10 9.63
CA LYS A 121 -16.92 -8.35 11.07
C LYS A 121 -16.08 -9.57 11.39
N TYR A 122 -16.40 -10.70 10.79
CA TYR A 122 -15.90 -12.03 11.18
C TYR A 122 -14.89 -12.62 10.20
N GLY A 123 -14.71 -11.99 9.05
CA GLY A 123 -13.83 -12.46 7.99
C GLY A 123 -14.56 -13.39 7.03
N LYS A 124 -13.83 -13.89 6.04
CA LYS A 124 -14.34 -14.87 5.08
C LYS A 124 -13.66 -16.22 5.34
N PRO A 125 -14.40 -17.27 5.70
CA PRO A 125 -13.86 -18.62 5.91
C PRO A 125 -13.01 -19.09 4.73
N ASP A 126 -11.98 -19.88 5.04
CA ASP A 126 -11.05 -20.47 4.06
C ASP A 126 -10.34 -19.44 3.16
N THR A 127 -10.18 -18.21 3.65
CA THR A 127 -9.43 -17.15 2.96
C THR A 127 -8.52 -16.36 3.91
N MET A 128 -7.65 -15.53 3.34
CA MET A 128 -6.80 -14.59 4.09
C MET A 128 -7.52 -13.29 4.47
N MET A 129 -8.85 -13.22 4.40
CA MET A 129 -9.62 -12.06 4.86
C MET A 129 -9.99 -12.25 6.34
N PRO A 130 -9.27 -11.61 7.28
CA PRO A 130 -9.61 -11.70 8.69
C PRO A 130 -10.89 -10.93 9.00
N GLY A 131 -11.47 -11.18 10.15
CA GLY A 131 -12.53 -10.33 10.69
C GLY A 131 -11.96 -9.07 11.33
N PHE A 132 -12.56 -7.92 11.03
CA PHE A 132 -12.07 -6.61 11.44
C PHE A 132 -12.80 -6.05 12.67
N SER A 133 -13.84 -6.71 13.17
CA SER A 133 -14.57 -6.20 14.35
C SER A 133 -13.70 -6.20 15.60
N PHE A 134 -13.78 -5.09 16.34
CA PHE A 134 -13.14 -4.93 17.64
C PHE A 134 -13.53 -6.02 18.64
N GLU A 135 -14.77 -6.51 18.59
CA GLU A 135 -15.29 -7.55 19.50
C GLU A 135 -14.53 -8.86 19.40
N ILE A 136 -13.96 -9.16 18.22
CA ILE A 136 -13.18 -10.37 17.99
C ILE A 136 -11.69 -10.06 17.88
N GLY A 137 -11.22 -8.87 18.30
CA GLY A 137 -9.82 -8.44 18.30
C GLY A 137 -9.32 -7.83 16.99
N GLY A 138 -10.22 -7.37 16.11
CA GLY A 138 -9.89 -6.54 14.95
C GLY A 138 -9.82 -5.05 15.31
N PRO A 139 -9.44 -4.17 14.38
CA PRO A 139 -9.21 -2.75 14.71
C PRO A 139 -10.46 -1.86 14.55
N LEU A 140 -11.57 -2.36 14.02
CA LEU A 140 -12.70 -1.52 13.60
C LEU A 140 -13.88 -1.56 14.58
N THR A 141 -14.40 -0.37 14.89
CA THR A 141 -15.66 -0.21 15.62
C THR A 141 -16.87 -0.53 14.75
N GLU A 142 -18.01 -0.82 15.37
CA GLU A 142 -19.30 -1.03 14.70
C GLU A 142 -19.69 0.14 13.79
N ARG A 143 -19.40 1.38 14.21
CA ARG A 143 -19.64 2.58 13.40
C ARG A 143 -18.80 2.59 12.12
N GLN A 144 -17.52 2.23 12.21
CA GLN A 144 -16.63 2.16 11.05
C GLN A 144 -17.07 1.04 10.10
N ILE A 145 -17.44 -0.13 10.61
CA ILE A 145 -17.96 -1.23 9.80
C ILE A 145 -19.23 -0.81 9.06
N SER A 146 -20.20 -0.22 9.77
CA SER A 146 -21.44 0.28 9.15
C SER A 146 -21.15 1.33 8.07
N SER A 147 -20.15 2.18 8.26
CA SER A 147 -19.72 3.17 7.26
C SER A 147 -19.11 2.52 6.01
N LEU A 148 -18.35 1.44 6.15
CA LEU A 148 -17.80 0.67 5.03
C LEU A 148 -18.90 -0.01 4.23
N VAL A 149 -19.84 -0.65 4.92
CA VAL A 149 -21.01 -1.28 4.29
C VAL A 149 -21.79 -0.24 3.48
N ARG A 150 -22.03 0.94 4.05
CA ARG A 150 -22.73 2.04 3.36
C ARG A 150 -21.97 2.47 2.10
N TYR A 151 -20.67 2.74 2.22
CA TYR A 151 -19.81 3.13 1.09
C TYR A 151 -19.79 2.09 -0.03
N ILE A 152 -19.56 0.81 0.30
CA ILE A 152 -19.50 -0.28 -0.68
C ILE A 152 -20.83 -0.40 -1.41
N LYS A 153 -21.97 -0.29 -0.72
CA LYS A 153 -23.30 -0.35 -1.34
C LYS A 153 -23.66 0.92 -2.14
N GLY A 154 -22.82 1.97 -2.10
CA GLY A 154 -23.04 3.23 -2.82
C GLY A 154 -24.18 4.06 -2.23
N ARG A 155 -24.31 4.07 -0.90
CA ARG A 155 -25.29 4.87 -0.15
C ARG A 155 -24.60 5.84 0.79
#